data_AF-A0A843LNK6-F1
#
_entry.id   AF-A0A843LNK6-F1
#
_cell.length_a   1.000
_cell.length_b   1.000
_cell.length_c   1.000
_cell.angle_alpha   90.00
_cell.angle_beta   90.00
_cell.angle_gamma   90.00
#
_symmetry.space_group_name_H-M   'P 1'
#
loop_
_entity.id
_entity.type
_entity.pdbx_description
1 polymer ?
#
loop_
_entity_poly.entity_id
_entity_poly.type
_entity_poly.pdbx_seq_one_letter_code
_entity_poly.pdbx_strand_id
1 'polypeptide(L)'
;SEIVPPRLMREDVEEEVVQEVTELLTQRVRFRYEKGDTIFYEEKTLKPDRNNIRVELETVYVPVWQVRGGSKIIEVNAFSGEILSMPMDEGVELL
;
A
#
# COMPACT_ATOMS: atom_id res chain seq x y z
N SER A 1 -23.30 18.11 1.00
CA SER A 1 -22.53 16.85 1.02
C SER A 1 -21.33 17.06 1.91
N GLU A 2 -21.06 16.13 2.82
CA GLU A 2 -19.88 16.19 3.68
C GLU A 2 -18.74 15.44 2.99
N ILE A 3 -17.56 16.06 2.93
CA ILE A 3 -16.35 15.41 2.44
C ILE A 3 -15.62 14.88 3.66
N VAL A 4 -15.53 13.55 3.75
CA VAL A 4 -14.76 12.90 4.81
C VAL A 4 -13.27 12.98 4.45
N PRO A 5 -12.38 13.34 5.40
CA PRO A 5 -10.95 13.33 5.13
C PRO A 5 -10.49 11.91 4.76
N PRO A 6 -9.45 11.79 3.92
CA PRO A 6 -8.86 10.49 3.63
C PRO A 6 -8.37 9.83 4.93
N ARG A 7 -8.55 8.51 5.03
CA ARG A 7 -8.10 7.73 6.21
C ARG A 7 -6.57 7.64 6.29
N LEU A 8 -5.90 7.73 5.14
CA LEU A 8 -4.45 7.69 5.02
C LEU A 8 -3.93 9.07 4.62
N MET A 9 -2.84 9.50 5.24
CA MET A 9 -2.16 10.72 4.86
C MET A 9 -1.32 10.47 3.60
N ARG A 10 -1.13 11.52 2.80
CA ARG A 10 -0.42 11.41 1.52
C ARG A 10 1.02 10.94 1.73
N GLU A 11 1.67 11.46 2.76
CA GLU A 11 3.06 11.17 3.10
C GLU A 11 3.26 9.70 3.46
N ASP A 12 2.32 9.13 4.22
CA ASP A 12 2.35 7.71 4.60
C ASP A 12 2.22 6.81 3.38
N VAL A 13 1.28 7.13 2.48
CA VAL A 13 1.07 6.39 1.22
C VAL A 13 2.31 6.50 0.32
N GLU A 14 2.92 7.68 0.23
CA GLU A 14 4.12 7.87 -0.57
C GLU A 14 5.28 7.01 -0.05
N GLU A 15 5.49 6.97 1.26
CA GLU A 15 6.53 6.15 1.87
C GLU A 15 6.28 4.65 1.66
N GLU A 16 5.04 4.19 1.84
CA GLU A 16 4.64 2.80 1.61
C GLU A 16 4.89 2.37 0.16
N VAL A 17 4.49 3.20 -0.81
CA VAL A 17 4.72 2.94 -2.24
C VAL A 17 6.21 2.90 -2.57
N VAL A 18 7.01 3.84 -2.05
CA VAL A 18 8.46 3.86 -2.25
C VAL A 18 9.10 2.59 -1.69
N GLN A 19 8.67 2.15 -0.51
CA GLN A 19 9.17 0.93 0.12
C GLN A 19 8.82 -0.29 -0.73
N GLU A 20 7.56 -0.45 -1.13
CA GLU A 20 7.11 -1.59 -1.94
C GLU A 20 7.86 -1.67 -3.27
N VAL A 21 8.01 -0.54 -3.97
CA VAL A 21 8.77 -0.47 -5.22
C VAL A 21 10.25 -0.80 -5.00
N THR A 22 10.84 -0.34 -3.89
CA THR A 22 12.24 -0.65 -3.54
C THR A 22 12.43 -2.14 -3.32
N GLU A 23 11.52 -2.77 -2.58
CA GLU A 23 11.55 -4.21 -2.31
C GLU A 23 11.37 -5.02 -3.59
N LEU A 24 10.36 -4.67 -4.40
CA LEU A 24 10.07 -5.32 -5.69
C LEU A 24 11.26 -5.27 -6.66
N LEU A 25 11.99 -4.16 -6.67
CA LEU A 25 13.15 -3.94 -7.55
C LEU A 25 14.49 -4.34 -6.92
N THR A 26 14.49 -4.83 -5.68
CA THR A 26 15.69 -5.33 -5.04
C THR A 26 16.03 -6.72 -5.58
N GLN A 27 17.23 -6.89 -6.12
CA GLN A 27 17.70 -8.13 -6.71
C GLN A 27 19.02 -8.59 -6.09
N ARG A 28 19.14 -9.91 -5.84
CA ARG A 28 20.40 -10.54 -5.48
C ARG A 28 21.04 -11.13 -6.73
N VAL A 29 22.18 -10.58 -7.12
CA VAL A 29 22.91 -10.98 -8.32
C VAL A 29 24.21 -11.64 -7.91
N ARG A 30 24.50 -12.80 -8.50
CA ARG A 30 25.76 -13.52 -8.32
C ARG A 30 26.64 -13.31 -9.55
N PHE A 31 27.77 -12.67 -9.34
CA PHE A 31 28.81 -12.49 -10.34
C PHE A 31 29.79 -13.66 -10.27
N ARG A 32 30.10 -14.24 -11.43
CA ARG A 32 31.17 -15.22 -11.57
C ARG A 32 32.20 -14.63 -12.51
N TYR A 33 33.46 -14.61 -12.09
CA TYR A 33 34.57 -14.21 -12.94
C TYR A 33 35.78 -15.11 -12.69
N GLU A 34 36.57 -15.30 -13.74
CA GLU A 34 37.77 -16.14 -13.72
C GLU A 34 39.00 -15.25 -13.79
N LYS A 35 39.99 -15.51 -12.92
CA LYS A 35 41.26 -14.80 -12.92
C LYS A 35 42.39 -15.83 -12.83
N GLY A 36 43.03 -16.11 -13.96
CA GLY A 36 43.92 -17.27 -14.10
C GLY A 36 43.14 -18.57 -13.90
N ASP A 37 43.70 -19.49 -13.11
CA ASP A 37 43.06 -20.79 -12.81
C ASP A 37 42.06 -20.73 -11.63
N THR A 38 41.74 -19.53 -11.13
CA THR A 38 40.84 -19.35 -9.98
C THR A 38 39.47 -18.80 -10.42
N ILE A 39 38.41 -19.45 -9.94
CA ILE A 39 37.01 -19.00 -10.11
C ILE A 39 36.59 -18.23 -8.86
N PHE A 40 36.11 -16.99 -9.06
CA PHE A 40 35.54 -16.16 -8.01
C PHE A 40 34.03 -16.09 -8.13
N TYR A 41 33.35 -16.09 -6.98
CA TYR A 41 31.93 -15.82 -6.86
C TYR A 41 31.73 -14.64 -5.93
N GLU A 42 31.11 -13.58 -6.44
CA GLU A 42 30.74 -12.39 -5.67
C GLU A 42 29.22 -12.28 -5.68
N GLU A 43 28.59 -12.13 -4.52
CA GLU A 43 27.16 -11.88 -4.42
C GLU A 43 26.93 -10.42 -4.04
N LYS A 44 26.04 -9.73 -4.77
CA LYS A 44 25.61 -8.37 -4.42
C LYS A 44 24.10 -8.26 -4.44
N THR A 45 23.60 -7.48 -3.49
CA THR A 45 22.22 -6.99 -3.50
C THR A 45 22.21 -5.63 -4.18
N LEU A 46 21.52 -5.54 -5.32
CA LEU A 46 21.26 -4.31 -6.03
C LEU A 46 19.85 -3.85 -5.69
N LYS A 47 19.71 -2.59 -5.26
CA LYS A 47 18.42 -1.98 -4.98
C LYS A 47 18.43 -0.53 -5.50
N PRO A 48 17.28 0.01 -5.92
CA PRO A 48 17.19 1.41 -6.33
C PRO A 48 17.46 2.34 -5.13
N ASP A 49 18.00 3.52 -5.43
CA ASP A 49 18.07 4.61 -4.46
C ASP A 49 16.70 5.31 -4.36
N ARG A 50 16.30 5.75 -3.17
CA ARG A 50 15.03 6.46 -2.95
C ARG A 50 14.91 7.70 -3.85
N ASN A 51 16.01 8.42 -4.09
CA ASN A 51 16.03 9.61 -4.93
C ASN A 51 15.84 9.31 -6.42
N ASN A 52 15.87 8.03 -6.82
CA ASN A 52 15.56 7.61 -8.19
C ASN A 52 14.10 7.20 -8.36
N ILE A 53 13.29 7.24 -7.29
CA ILE A 53 11.88 6.93 -7.31
C ILE A 53 11.09 8.24 -7.17
N ARG A 54 10.22 8.50 -8.14
CA ARG A 54 9.27 9.63 -8.10
C ARG A 54 7.87 9.08 -8.02
N VAL A 55 7.12 9.46 -6.99
CA VAL A 55 5.73 9.07 -6.80
C VAL A 55 4.84 10.26 -7.08
N GLU A 56 3.82 10.06 -7.92
CA GLU A 56 2.80 11.06 -8.22
C GLU A 56 1.45 10.55 -7.70
N LEU A 57 1.03 11.07 -6.54
CA LEU A 57 -0.26 10.74 -5.95
C LEU A 57 -1.32 11.79 -6.32
N GLU A 58 -2.53 11.35 -6.60
CA GLU A 58 -3.71 12.20 -6.79
C GLU A 58 -4.82 11.73 -5.85
N THR A 59 -5.46 12.67 -5.15
CA THR A 59 -6.62 12.38 -4.30
C THR A 59 -7.89 12.46 -5.12
N VAL A 60 -8.65 11.36 -5.16
CA VAL A 60 -9.95 11.30 -5.84
C VAL A 60 -11.08 11.20 -4.82
N TYR A 61 -12.20 11.86 -5.11
CA TYR A 61 -13.40 11.79 -4.28
C TYR A 61 -14.36 10.75 -4.86
N VAL A 62 -14.72 9.77 -4.03
CA VAL A 62 -15.68 8.72 -4.41
C VAL A 62 -17.00 8.98 -3.66
N PRO A 63 -18.16 8.99 -4.34
CA PRO A 63 -19.43 9.13 -3.66
C PRO A 63 -19.75 7.86 -2.87
N VAL A 64 -20.09 8.03 -1.59
CA VAL A 64 -20.41 6.94 -0.67
C VAL A 64 -21.80 7.13 -0.08
N TRP A 65 -22.60 6.08 -0.06
CA TRP A 65 -23.85 6.00 0.69
C TRP A 65 -23.59 5.37 2.04
N GLN A 66 -24.05 6.05 3.09
CA GLN A 66 -24.09 5.50 4.44
C GLN A 66 -25.49 5.01 4.75
N VAL A 67 -25.66 3.69 4.78
CA VAL A 67 -26.94 3.04 5.11
C VAL A 67 -26.95 2.72 6.60
N ARG A 68 -27.93 3.25 7.33
CA ARG A 68 -28.08 3.05 8.78
C ARG A 68 -29.20 2.06 9.07
N GLY A 69 -28.93 1.04 9.89
CA GLY A 69 -29.91 0.06 10.34
C GLY A 69 -29.63 -0.35 11.78
N GLY A 70 -30.52 0.00 12.72
CA GLY A 70 -30.27 -0.20 14.15
C GLY A 70 -29.02 0.55 14.62
N SER A 71 -28.08 -0.16 15.24
CA SER A 71 -26.77 0.35 15.68
C SER A 71 -25.66 0.25 14.62
N LYS A 72 -25.97 -0.28 13.42
CA LYS A 72 -24.99 -0.54 12.37
C LYS A 72 -25.04 0.54 11.27
N ILE A 73 -23.87 0.89 10.74
CA ILE A 73 -23.70 1.82 9.62
C ILE A 73 -22.88 1.09 8.55
N ILE A 74 -23.41 0.92 7.34
CA ILE A 74 -22.67 0.31 6.23
C ILE A 74 -22.32 1.40 5.21
N GLU A 75 -21.07 1.42 4.74
CA GLU A 75 -20.64 2.29 3.65
C GLU A 75 -20.66 1.54 2.33
N VAL A 76 -21.35 2.10 1.34
CA VAL A 76 -21.49 1.54 -0.01
C VAL A 76 -21.01 2.56 -1.02
N ASN A 77 -20.17 2.13 -1.96
CA ASN A 77 -19.79 2.93 -3.12
C ASN A 77 -21.05 3.23 -3.95
N ALA A 78 -21.41 4.51 -4.11
CA ALA A 78 -22.65 4.90 -4.77
C ALA A 78 -22.64 4.69 -6.29
N PHE A 79 -21.46 4.46 -6.88
CA PHE A 79 -21.29 4.20 -8.30
C PHE A 79 -21.30 2.70 -8.62
N SER A 80 -20.51 1.91 -7.88
CA SER A 80 -20.36 0.46 -8.15
C SER A 80 -21.32 -0.41 -7.34
N GLY A 81 -21.87 0.08 -6.23
CA GLY A 81 -22.63 -0.71 -5.26
C GLY A 81 -21.76 -1.60 -4.36
N GLU A 82 -20.43 -1.50 -4.46
CA GLU A 82 -19.48 -2.25 -3.62
C GLU A 82 -19.58 -1.80 -2.16
N ILE A 83 -19.55 -2.77 -1.24
CA ILE A 83 -19.53 -2.49 0.20
C ILE A 83 -18.10 -2.14 0.61
N LEU A 84 -17.88 -0.91 1.06
CA LEU A 84 -16.57 -0.37 1.43
C LEU A 84 -16.24 -0.60 2.90
N SER A 85 -17.25 -0.58 3.77
CA SER A 85 -17.08 -0.93 5.18
C SER A 85 -18.35 -1.54 5.76
N MET A 86 -18.16 -2.59 6.55
CA MET A 86 -19.18 -3.15 7.44
C MET A 86 -18.60 -3.10 8.85
N PRO A 87 -19.25 -2.45 9.82
CA PRO A 87 -18.81 -2.51 11.21
C PRO A 87 -18.85 -3.98 11.62
N MET A 88 -17.71 -4.49 12.07
CA MET A 88 -17.68 -5.83 12.65
C MET A 88 -18.66 -5.86 13.81
N ASP A 89 -19.45 -6.93 13.88
CA ASP A 89 -20.38 -7.18 14.97
C ASP A 89 -19.58 -7.57 16.23
N GLU A 90 -18.76 -6.67 16.74
CA GLU A 90 -18.11 -6.85 18.03
C GLU A 90 -19.11 -6.48 19.12
N GLY A 91 -20.00 -7.43 19.38
CA GLY A 91 -20.63 -7.60 20.68
C GLY A 91 -19.56 -7.88 21.74
N VAL A 92 -18.75 -6.88 22.07
CA VAL A 92 -18.10 -6.81 23.38
C VAL A 92 -19.16 -6.27 24.33
N GLU A 93 -19.97 -7.18 24.86
CA GLU A 93 -20.61 -6.95 26.16
C GLU A 93 -19.48 -6.78 27.18
N LEU A 94 -19.18 -5.55 27.59
CA LEU A 94 -18.42 -5.31 28.80
C LEU A 94 -19.37 -5.59 29.99
N LEU A 95 -19.19 -6.75 30.63
CA LEU A 95 -19.73 -7.05 31.97
C LEU A 95 -18.87 -6.39 33.05
#